data_AF-C3XPP6-F1
#
_entry.id   AF-C3XPP6-F1
#
_cell.length_a   1.000
_cell.length_b   1.000
_cell.length_c   1.000
_cell.angle_alpha   90.00
_cell.angle_beta   90.00
_cell.angle_gamma   90.00
#
_symmetry.space_group_name_H-M   'P 1'
#
loop_
_entity.id
_entity.type
_entity.pdbx_description
1 polymer ?
#
loop_
_entity_poly.entity_id
_entity_poly.type
_entity_poly.pdbx_seq_one_letter_code
_entity_poly.pdbx_strand_id
1 'polypeptide(L)'
;DARTLFLRNLSYDSTKESIMEVFTDAVDVRIPIFKDSGRPKGFGYVDFESEEAAKEAMDSMNQSELDGRTINVEFGMSRGGGGGGGGGSFGSPAQASKTLIAKNLSYDTGEDDLQQAFEGCISARVITDRETGRSKGFGYIDFDSEDAAKEA
;
A
#
# COMPACT_ATOMS: atom_id res chain seq x y z
N ASP A 1 -18.33 6.04 1.95
CA ASP A 1 -18.28 7.29 2.72
C ASP A 1 -16.85 7.76 2.68
N ALA A 2 -16.53 8.66 1.74
CA ALA A 2 -15.19 9.24 1.62
C ALA A 2 -14.90 10.33 2.68
N ARG A 3 -15.83 10.52 3.63
CA ARG A 3 -15.68 11.35 4.83
C ARG A 3 -15.15 10.58 6.03
N THR A 4 -15.14 9.25 5.96
CA THR A 4 -14.62 8.41 7.02
C THR A 4 -13.20 8.02 6.67
N LEU A 5 -12.26 8.20 7.61
CA LEU A 5 -10.91 7.65 7.55
C LEU A 5 -10.81 6.40 8.41
N PHE A 6 -10.00 5.46 7.96
CA PHE A 6 -9.59 4.25 8.62
C PHE A 6 -8.15 4.40 9.10
N LEU A 7 -7.99 4.33 10.42
CA LEU A 7 -6.69 4.34 11.08
C LEU A 7 -6.24 2.92 11.33
N ARG A 8 -5.05 2.56 10.85
CA ARG A 8 -4.42 1.25 11.03
C ARG A 8 -3.08 1.42 11.73
N ASN A 9 -2.66 0.37 12.45
CA ASN A 9 -1.42 0.37 13.22
C ASN A 9 -1.40 1.40 14.38
N LEU A 10 -2.58 1.71 14.93
CA LEU A 10 -2.69 2.53 16.13
C LEU A 10 -2.03 1.81 17.33
N SER A 11 -1.45 2.60 18.23
CA SER A 11 -0.91 2.06 19.47
C SER A 11 -2.05 1.47 20.32
N TYR A 12 -1.70 0.51 21.18
CA TYR A 12 -2.67 -0.04 22.13
C TYR A 12 -3.04 0.95 23.22
N ASP A 13 -2.25 2.02 23.37
CA ASP A 13 -2.51 3.15 24.25
C ASP A 13 -3.34 4.25 23.58
N SER A 14 -3.46 4.23 22.25
CA SER A 14 -4.20 5.26 21.52
C SER A 14 -5.68 5.26 21.91
N THR A 15 -6.11 6.33 22.58
CA THR A 15 -7.50 6.55 22.98
C THR A 15 -8.25 7.42 21.96
N LYS A 16 -9.57 7.50 22.13
CA LYS A 16 -10.41 8.43 21.36
C LYS A 16 -9.90 9.87 21.50
N GLU A 17 -9.47 10.25 22.69
CA GLU A 17 -8.98 11.60 23.00
C GLU A 17 -7.69 11.90 22.23
N SER A 18 -6.72 10.98 22.22
CA SER A 18 -5.48 11.16 21.43
C SER A 18 -5.77 11.30 19.93
N ILE A 19 -6.71 10.51 19.41
CA ILE A 19 -7.10 10.63 18.00
C ILE A 19 -7.79 11.97 17.74
N MET A 20 -8.67 12.45 18.63
CA MET A 20 -9.29 13.77 18.47
C MET A 20 -8.30 14.93 18.62
N GLU A 21 -7.24 14.77 19.41
CA GLU A 21 -6.18 15.77 19.54
C GLU A 21 -5.32 15.88 18.28
N VAL A 22 -5.07 14.74 17.62
CA VAL A 22 -4.33 14.69 16.35
C VAL A 22 -5.22 15.09 15.17
N PHE A 23 -6.45 14.59 15.16
CA PHE A 23 -7.46 14.87 14.13
C PHE A 23 -8.48 15.86 14.68
N THR A 24 -8.11 17.13 14.73
CA THR A 24 -8.98 18.21 15.22
C THR A 24 -10.25 18.40 14.40
N ASP A 25 -10.20 18.03 13.13
CA ASP A 25 -11.32 18.11 12.18
C ASP A 25 -12.24 16.88 12.20
N ALA A 26 -11.96 15.93 13.10
CA ALA A 26 -12.80 14.76 13.33
C ALA A 26 -14.11 15.14 14.03
N VAL A 27 -15.23 14.71 13.45
CA VAL A 27 -16.58 14.86 14.02
C VAL A 27 -16.92 13.67 14.93
N ASP A 28 -16.59 12.45 14.48
CA ASP A 28 -16.77 11.25 15.30
C ASP A 28 -15.57 10.32 15.21
N VAL A 29 -15.30 9.58 16.30
CA VAL A 29 -14.19 8.63 16.37
C VAL A 29 -14.69 7.34 16.99
N ARG A 30 -14.48 6.24 16.27
CA ARG A 30 -14.90 4.90 16.62
C ARG A 30 -13.70 3.95 16.64
N ILE A 31 -13.31 3.50 17.82
CA ILE A 31 -12.21 2.55 18.00
C ILE A 31 -12.79 1.19 18.42
N PRO A 32 -12.77 0.17 17.56
CA PRO A 32 -13.16 -1.18 17.95
C PRO A 32 -12.21 -1.75 19.00
N ILE A 33 -12.75 -2.13 20.14
CA ILE A 33 -12.03 -2.86 21.19
C ILE A 33 -12.31 -4.37 21.09
N PHE A 34 -11.35 -5.19 21.50
CA PHE A 34 -11.57 -6.61 21.73
C PHE A 34 -12.53 -6.77 22.92
N LYS A 35 -13.69 -7.38 22.67
CA LYS A 35 -14.69 -7.66 23.71
C LYS A 35 -14.17 -8.56 24.84
N ASP A 36 -13.14 -9.35 24.55
CA ASP A 36 -12.57 -10.36 25.45
C ASP A 36 -11.59 -9.75 26.46
N SER A 37 -10.76 -8.81 26.01
CA SER A 37 -9.66 -8.22 26.81
C SER A 37 -9.80 -6.71 27.04
N GLY A 38 -10.80 -6.05 26.45
CA GLY A 38 -11.01 -4.60 26.51
C GLY A 38 -9.95 -3.77 25.77
N ARG A 39 -8.98 -4.42 25.11
CA ARG A 39 -7.87 -3.74 24.43
C ARG A 39 -8.29 -3.26 23.04
N PRO A 40 -7.83 -2.08 22.60
CA PRO A 40 -8.09 -1.61 21.24
C PRO A 40 -7.49 -2.57 20.22
N LYS A 41 -8.19 -2.78 19.10
CA LYS A 41 -7.74 -3.70 18.05
C LYS A 41 -6.57 -3.17 17.22
N GLY A 42 -5.98 -2.02 17.58
CA GLY A 42 -4.92 -1.36 16.82
C GLY A 42 -5.43 -0.73 15.52
N PHE A 43 -6.74 -0.52 15.41
CA PHE A 43 -7.36 0.21 14.32
C PHE A 43 -8.60 0.98 14.81
N GLY A 44 -8.98 2.01 14.06
CA GLY A 44 -10.11 2.88 14.36
C GLY A 44 -10.68 3.51 13.09
N TYR A 45 -11.84 4.12 13.24
CA TYR A 45 -12.51 4.88 12.20
C TYR A 45 -12.73 6.30 12.70
N VAL A 46 -12.55 7.28 11.84
CA VAL A 46 -12.73 8.71 12.14
C VAL A 46 -13.63 9.29 11.07
N ASP A 47 -14.75 9.86 11.47
CA ASP A 47 -15.69 10.54 10.58
C ASP A 47 -15.42 12.04 10.61
N PHE A 48 -15.38 12.67 9.44
CA PHE A 48 -15.16 14.09 9.24
C PHE A 48 -16.42 14.78 8.74
N GLU A 49 -16.49 16.10 8.92
CA GLU A 49 -17.61 16.90 8.42
C GLU A 49 -17.62 16.98 6.89
N SER A 50 -16.42 17.04 6.29
CA SER A 50 -16.20 17.13 4.84
C SER A 50 -15.19 16.10 4.35
N GLU A 51 -15.35 15.69 3.08
CA GLU A 51 -14.42 14.81 2.37
C GLU A 51 -13.05 15.48 2.17
N GLU A 52 -13.03 16.81 2.02
CA GLU A 52 -11.80 17.60 1.90
C GLU A 52 -11.00 17.54 3.21
N ALA A 53 -11.64 17.75 4.35
CA ALA A 53 -11.01 17.66 5.67
C ALA A 53 -10.46 16.24 5.92
N ALA A 54 -11.23 15.21 5.56
CA ALA A 54 -10.76 13.82 5.62
C ALA A 54 -9.51 13.60 4.73
N LYS A 55 -9.50 14.15 3.52
CA LYS A 55 -8.37 14.00 2.59
C LYS A 55 -7.10 14.70 3.08
N GLU A 56 -7.21 15.94 3.53
CA GLU A 56 -6.06 16.69 4.06
C GLU A 56 -5.50 16.04 5.32
N ALA A 57 -6.39 15.61 6.23
CA ALA A 57 -6.00 14.87 7.41
C ALA A 57 -5.35 13.53 7.07
N MET A 58 -5.86 12.81 6.06
CA MET A 58 -5.24 11.58 5.57
C MET A 58 -3.83 11.85 5.06
N ASP A 59 -3.63 12.78 4.13
CA ASP A 59 -2.32 13.00 3.51
C ASP A 59 -1.27 13.46 4.53
N SER A 60 -1.67 14.34 5.45
CA SER A 60 -0.79 14.89 6.49
C SER A 60 -0.44 13.85 7.58
N MET A 61 -1.39 13.00 7.96
CA MET A 61 -1.22 12.05 9.08
C MET A 61 -0.90 10.62 8.63
N ASN A 62 -1.03 10.29 7.34
CA ASN A 62 -0.67 8.98 6.82
C ASN A 62 0.84 8.76 6.96
N GLN A 63 1.22 7.65 7.59
CA GLN A 63 2.61 7.31 7.93
C GLN A 63 3.25 8.24 8.96
N SER A 64 2.46 8.97 9.74
CA SER A 64 2.96 9.73 10.88
C SER A 64 3.37 8.80 12.05
N GLU A 65 4.33 9.23 12.86
CA GLU A 65 4.73 8.52 14.07
C GLU A 65 3.86 8.97 15.24
N LEU A 66 3.04 8.05 15.77
CA LEU A 66 2.20 8.26 16.93
C LEU A 66 2.55 7.21 17.99
N ASP A 67 2.95 7.68 19.17
CA ASP A 67 3.35 6.82 20.30
C ASP A 67 4.50 5.85 19.93
N GLY A 68 5.45 6.32 19.12
CA GLY A 68 6.58 5.54 18.61
C GLY A 68 6.19 4.47 17.58
N ARG A 69 5.00 4.58 16.98
CA ARG A 69 4.52 3.68 15.93
C ARG A 69 4.06 4.46 14.71
N THR A 70 4.42 4.00 13.53
CA THR A 70 3.93 4.57 12.27
C THR A 70 2.47 4.21 12.07
N ILE A 71 1.57 5.19 12.17
CA ILE A 71 0.14 4.98 11.90
C ILE A 71 -0.13 5.10 10.40
N ASN A 72 -1.08 4.31 9.90
CA ASN A 72 -1.49 4.36 8.50
C ASN A 72 -2.92 4.88 8.44
N VAL A 73 -3.16 5.91 7.63
CA VAL A 73 -4.47 6.54 7.48
C VAL A 73 -4.95 6.27 6.07
N GLU A 74 -6.16 5.74 5.92
CA GLU A 74 -6.74 5.42 4.61
C GLU A 74 -8.22 5.82 4.58
N PHE A 75 -8.85 5.94 3.41
CA PHE A 75 -10.29 6.16 3.37
C PHE A 75 -11.05 4.90 3.84
N GLY A 76 -12.02 5.08 4.72
CA GLY A 76 -12.87 4.03 5.23
C GLY A 76 -13.75 3.47 4.11
N MET A 77 -13.52 2.20 3.74
CA MET A 77 -14.42 1.48 2.84
C MET A 77 -15.83 1.42 3.43
N SER A 78 -16.72 2.26 2.93
CA SER A 78 -18.15 1.99 3.05
C SER A 78 -18.50 0.80 2.19
N ARG A 79 -19.39 -0.04 2.69
CA ARG A 79 -19.93 -1.19 1.96
C ARG A 79 -20.72 -0.68 0.75
N GLY A 80 -20.04 -0.46 -0.37
CA GLY A 80 -20.67 0.02 -1.59
C GLY A 80 -19.67 0.48 -2.63
N GLY A 81 -19.04 -0.48 -3.31
CA GLY A 81 -18.48 -0.27 -4.65
C GLY A 81 -17.10 0.39 -4.75
N GLY A 82 -16.10 -0.43 -5.09
CA GLY A 82 -14.98 -0.04 -5.95
C GLY A 82 -13.77 0.61 -5.28
N GLY A 83 -12.61 -0.07 -5.39
CA GLY A 83 -11.30 0.59 -5.43
C GLY A 83 -10.38 0.38 -4.23
N GLY A 84 -9.48 -0.60 -4.35
CA GLY A 84 -8.04 -0.53 -3.99
C GLY A 84 -7.60 -0.05 -2.60
N GLY A 85 -6.87 -0.91 -1.88
CA GLY A 85 -6.03 -0.48 -0.76
C GLY A 85 -5.88 -1.55 0.31
N GLY A 86 -5.13 -2.61 0.04
CA GLY A 86 -5.05 -3.72 1.01
C GLY A 86 -4.21 -4.89 0.53
N GLY A 87 -2.96 -4.62 0.16
CA GLY A 87 -2.00 -5.66 -0.18
C GLY A 87 -1.11 -5.18 -1.32
N GLY A 88 0.20 -5.12 -1.07
CA GLY A 88 1.18 -4.82 -2.10
C GLY A 88 0.96 -5.71 -3.32
N SER A 89 0.58 -5.10 -4.44
CA SER A 89 0.58 -5.70 -5.77
C SER A 89 0.38 -4.59 -6.78
N PHE A 90 1.51 -4.10 -7.28
CA PHE A 90 1.65 -3.44 -8.57
C PHE A 90 0.91 -4.26 -9.63
N GLY A 91 -0.25 -3.77 -10.06
CA GLY A 91 -1.15 -4.53 -10.91
C GLY A 91 -2.31 -3.70 -11.43
N SER A 92 -2.01 -2.52 -11.99
CA SER A 92 -2.93 -1.90 -12.95
C SER A 92 -2.56 -2.40 -14.35
N PRO A 93 -3.47 -3.08 -15.07
CA PRO A 93 -3.30 -3.30 -16.49
C PRO A 93 -3.61 -1.99 -17.22
N ALA A 94 -2.80 -1.65 -18.22
CA ALA A 94 -2.99 -0.54 -19.15
C ALA A 94 -2.64 0.87 -18.61
N GLN A 95 -1.36 1.14 -18.47
CA GLN A 95 -0.81 2.42 -18.92
C GLN A 95 0.61 2.13 -19.39
N ALA A 96 1.02 2.71 -20.52
CA ALA A 96 2.35 2.50 -21.08
C ALA A 96 3.41 2.77 -19.98
N SER A 97 3.97 1.69 -19.45
CA SER A 97 4.90 1.74 -18.34
C SER A 97 6.25 1.29 -18.85
N LYS A 98 7.27 2.03 -18.44
CA LYS A 98 8.69 1.70 -18.65
C LYS A 98 9.08 0.34 -18.08
N THR A 99 8.24 -0.25 -17.23
CA THR A 99 8.46 -1.55 -16.63
C THR A 99 7.67 -2.64 -17.36
N LEU A 100 8.38 -3.63 -17.90
CA LEU A 100 7.83 -4.88 -18.39
C LEU A 100 7.75 -5.93 -17.29
N ILE A 101 6.73 -6.78 -17.39
CA ILE A 101 6.53 -7.93 -16.51
C ILE A 101 6.81 -9.18 -17.32
N ALA A 102 7.98 -9.77 -17.11
CA ALA A 102 8.34 -11.05 -17.69
C ALA A 102 7.65 -12.17 -16.89
N LYS A 103 6.72 -12.86 -17.53
CA LYS A 103 5.99 -14.01 -16.97
C LYS A 103 6.46 -15.28 -17.68
N ASN A 104 6.47 -16.40 -16.96
CA ASN A 104 6.93 -17.70 -17.46
C ASN A 104 8.44 -17.76 -17.73
N LEU A 105 9.23 -17.06 -16.91
CA LEU A 105 10.68 -17.17 -16.93
C LEU A 105 11.12 -18.55 -16.44
N SER A 106 12.21 -19.06 -17.02
CA SER A 106 12.81 -20.30 -16.57
C SER A 106 13.29 -20.17 -15.13
N TYR A 107 13.23 -21.26 -14.37
CA TYR A 107 13.66 -21.29 -12.96
C TYR A 107 15.15 -21.01 -12.76
N ASP A 108 15.94 -21.15 -13.83
CA ASP A 108 17.38 -20.86 -13.89
C ASP A 108 17.67 -19.41 -14.32
N THR A 109 16.66 -18.71 -14.84
CA THR A 109 16.81 -17.34 -15.33
C THR A 109 16.91 -16.37 -14.15
N GLY A 110 18.09 -15.76 -14.02
CA GLY A 110 18.39 -14.72 -13.05
C GLY A 110 18.25 -13.30 -13.62
N GLU A 111 18.53 -12.31 -12.78
CA GLU A 111 18.51 -10.89 -13.15
C GLU A 111 19.55 -10.57 -14.24
N ASP A 112 20.73 -11.21 -14.18
CA ASP A 112 21.81 -11.04 -15.16
C ASP A 112 21.41 -11.55 -16.56
N ASP A 113 20.74 -12.71 -16.63
CA ASP A 113 20.21 -13.27 -17.89
C ASP A 113 19.13 -12.37 -18.50
N LEU A 114 18.23 -11.82 -17.67
CA LEU A 114 17.24 -10.85 -18.14
C LEU A 114 17.90 -9.58 -18.64
N GLN A 115 18.90 -9.08 -17.91
CA GLN A 115 19.60 -7.88 -18.29
C GLN A 115 20.40 -8.05 -19.59
N GLN A 116 20.94 -9.25 -19.85
CA GLN A 116 21.59 -9.59 -21.12
C GLN A 116 20.58 -9.82 -22.26
N ALA A 117 19.43 -10.43 -21.99
CA ALA A 117 18.39 -10.70 -23.00
C ALA A 117 17.66 -9.43 -23.45
N PHE A 118 17.54 -8.44 -22.57
CA PHE A 118 16.88 -7.16 -22.82
C PHE A 118 17.91 -6.03 -22.88
N GLU A 119 18.51 -5.82 -24.05
CA GLU A 119 19.39 -4.67 -24.30
C GLU A 119 18.62 -3.36 -24.13
N GLY A 120 19.13 -2.45 -23.29
CA GLY A 120 18.47 -1.17 -22.98
C GLY A 120 17.60 -1.17 -21.73
N CYS A 121 17.56 -2.27 -20.97
CA CYS A 121 16.99 -2.25 -19.63
C CYS A 121 17.91 -1.51 -18.63
N ILE A 122 17.31 -0.71 -17.73
CA ILE A 122 18.00 -0.03 -16.63
C ILE A 122 18.18 -0.99 -15.46
N SER A 123 17.17 -1.81 -15.20
CA SER A 123 17.17 -2.69 -14.03
C SER A 123 16.24 -3.88 -14.24
N ALA A 124 16.77 -5.09 -14.07
CA ALA A 124 15.99 -6.31 -14.00
C ALA A 124 15.90 -6.79 -12.54
N ARG A 125 14.71 -7.21 -12.12
CA ARG A 125 14.45 -7.82 -10.81
C ARG A 125 13.67 -9.10 -10.96
N VAL A 126 14.25 -10.22 -10.54
CA VAL A 126 13.58 -11.53 -10.54
C VAL A 126 13.01 -11.79 -9.16
N ILE A 127 11.73 -12.17 -9.12
CA ILE A 127 11.11 -12.58 -7.86
C ILE A 127 11.45 -14.05 -7.63
N THR A 128 12.43 -14.30 -6.77
CA THR A 128 12.79 -15.63 -6.29
C THR A 128 12.03 -15.97 -5.02
N ASP A 129 11.61 -17.22 -4.92
CA ASP A 129 11.00 -17.77 -3.72
C ASP A 129 12.04 -17.82 -2.59
N ARG A 130 11.80 -17.09 -1.51
CA ARG A 130 12.76 -16.90 -0.41
C ARG A 130 13.01 -18.19 0.39
N GLU A 131 12.09 -19.14 0.36
CA GLU A 131 12.22 -20.41 1.09
C GLU A 131 13.02 -21.46 0.30
N THR A 132 12.92 -21.44 -1.03
CA THR A 132 13.56 -22.46 -1.88
C THR A 132 14.69 -21.92 -2.77
N GLY A 133 14.85 -20.60 -2.85
CA GLY A 133 15.79 -19.92 -3.74
C GLY A 133 15.43 -20.03 -5.23
N ARG A 134 14.28 -20.62 -5.58
CA ARG A 134 13.87 -20.84 -6.98
C ARG A 134 13.17 -19.61 -7.53
N SER A 135 13.54 -19.16 -8.73
CA SER A 135 12.83 -18.10 -9.45
C SER A 135 11.36 -18.48 -9.61
N LYS A 136 10.42 -17.62 -9.18
CA LYS A 136 8.97 -17.91 -9.25
C LYS A 136 8.44 -17.86 -10.68
N GLY A 137 9.32 -17.77 -11.68
CA GLY A 137 8.98 -17.59 -13.09
C GLY A 137 8.43 -16.20 -13.42
N PHE A 138 8.67 -15.22 -12.54
CA PHE A 138 8.23 -13.84 -12.71
C PHE A 138 9.38 -12.87 -12.43
N GLY A 139 9.56 -11.91 -13.34
CA GLY A 139 10.53 -10.84 -13.21
C GLY A 139 9.97 -9.51 -13.71
N TYR A 140 10.56 -8.43 -13.24
CA TYR A 140 10.28 -7.06 -13.65
C TYR A 140 11.50 -6.51 -14.34
N ILE A 141 11.32 -5.88 -15.50
CA ILE A 141 12.41 -5.29 -16.27
C ILE A 141 12.03 -3.84 -16.50
N ASP A 142 12.83 -2.92 -15.97
CA ASP A 142 12.64 -1.49 -16.13
C ASP A 142 13.50 -0.98 -17.28
N PHE A 143 12.92 -0.15 -18.14
CA PHE A 143 13.56 0.47 -19.30
C PHE A 143 13.63 1.98 -19.13
N ASP A 144 14.56 2.64 -19.83
CA ASP A 144 14.64 4.10 -19.81
C ASP A 144 13.45 4.76 -20.54
N SER A 145 12.93 4.05 -21.54
CA SER A 145 11.87 4.51 -22.42
C SER A 145 10.78 3.46 -22.59
N GLU A 146 9.54 3.93 -22.71
CA GLU A 146 8.39 3.11 -23.06
C GLU A 146 8.52 2.47 -24.45
N ASP A 147 9.32 3.07 -25.33
CA ASP A 147 9.60 2.57 -26.68
C ASP A 147 10.44 1.30 -26.62
N ALA A 148 11.52 1.32 -25.82
CA ALA A 148 12.37 0.15 -25.57
C ALA A 148 11.59 -0.98 -24.88
N ALA A 149 10.65 -0.65 -23.98
CA ALA A 149 9.77 -1.63 -23.36
C ALA A 149 8.76 -2.24 -24.36
N LYS A 150 8.37 -1.55 -25.43
CA LYS A 150 7.45 -2.10 -26.43
C LYS A 150 8.15 -2.96 -27.48
N GLU A 151 9.41 -2.69 -27.78
CA GLU A 151 10.19 -3.42 -28.79
C GLU A 151 10.90 -4.67 -28.24
N ALA A 152 10.93 -4.81 -26.92
CA ALA A 152 11.44 -5.95 -26.15
C ALA A 152 10.45 -7.13 -26.08
#